data_AF-A0A0N4Y9T9-F1
#
_entry.id   AF-A0A0N4Y9T9-F1
#
_cell.length_a   1.000
_cell.length_b   1.000
_cell.length_c   1.000
_cell.angle_alpha   90.00
_cell.angle_beta   90.00
_cell.angle_gamma   90.00
#
_symmetry.space_group_name_H-M   'P 1'
#
loop_
_entity.id
_entity.type
_entity.pdbx_description
1 polymer ?
#
loop_
_entity_poly.entity_id
_entity_poly.type
_entity_poly.pdbx_seq_one_letter_code
_entity_poly.pdbx_strand_id
1 'polypeptide(L)'
;MISSRLVFLVALLTITEATVDECVHQNEEFCTLINDVRDLLQYLEFLDGNIYANGRAAVILADDLVAAVLRAEKRQLIPKLREALEAELNAFVNVRTECLSVLRDKNGQCSIYSFDFLYMTAELIRAIIEVHPRPKKKEAIADDCTHENKEFCYLLEDIHETNNDCLKLMDGELEKNGKKALAYADKLVVAAMKTEEQELIAALKKALKAELSAYVQVKADCSRLGSNYSEICEELFFEVAFAITELIQVTVEVQPDSQKKADVETIFSELDRFMTGNPVSGFENEAYAVGTQVTTAFRRRKVSEAQQMFNSRLIFLVTMLTISEAVADECTHENDGFCYLIDDALETNKNCLELMEEDLEGDGKRALALADKMIVAVLNATGEHLITALKKALQAELSAFVQVKADCFKLDRGDNRYNEKCEDLFFEIGYVAVELIQATIKVHPDSRKKEKIEKIFSQLGDTVPGFENEAHSVGKQILKIM
;
A
#
# COMPACT_ATOMS: atom_id res chain seq x y z
N MET A 1 28.51 36.37 42.21
CA MET A 1 27.99 36.24 40.82
C MET A 1 26.53 35.80 40.85
N ILE A 2 25.61 36.65 41.30
CA ILE A 2 24.15 36.36 41.31
C ILE A 2 23.33 37.46 40.60
N SER A 3 23.92 38.58 40.17
CA SER A 3 23.15 39.71 39.63
C SER A 3 22.89 39.67 38.12
N SER A 4 23.54 38.79 37.34
CA SER A 4 23.34 38.72 35.88
C SER A 4 22.18 37.81 35.47
N ARG A 5 21.77 36.87 36.33
CA ARG A 5 20.71 35.89 36.03
C ARG A 5 19.29 36.43 36.25
N LEU A 6 19.12 37.40 37.16
CA LEU A 6 17.79 37.97 37.45
C LEU A 6 17.35 39.02 36.41
N VAL A 7 18.29 39.73 35.79
CA VAL A 7 18.00 40.67 34.68
C VAL A 7 17.67 39.90 33.39
N PHE A 8 18.22 38.70 33.23
CA PHE A 8 17.97 37.80 32.09
C PHE A 8 16.58 37.12 32.17
N LEU A 9 16.15 36.72 33.38
CA LEU A 9 14.81 36.14 33.59
C LEU A 9 13.68 37.16 33.36
N VAL A 10 13.90 38.43 33.72
CA VAL A 10 12.91 39.50 33.50
C VAL A 10 12.80 39.85 32.01
N ALA A 11 13.90 39.79 31.24
CA ALA A 11 13.89 40.02 29.80
C ALA A 11 13.18 38.90 29.02
N LEU A 12 13.39 37.64 29.41
CA LEU A 12 12.71 36.47 28.84
C LEU A 12 11.19 36.49 29.08
N LEU A 13 10.75 36.87 30.29
CA LEU A 13 9.31 36.97 30.60
C LEU A 13 8.60 38.10 29.83
N THR A 14 9.26 39.23 29.57
CA THR A 14 8.69 40.30 28.73
C THR A 14 8.66 40.01 27.24
N ILE A 15 9.52 39.12 26.73
CA ILE A 15 9.52 38.72 25.30
C ILE A 15 8.45 37.65 25.05
N THR A 16 8.13 36.82 26.04
CA THR A 16 7.13 35.74 25.94
C THR A 16 5.67 36.20 25.99
N GLU A 17 5.35 37.33 26.63
CA GLU A 17 3.97 37.88 26.54
C GLU A 17 3.70 38.50 25.17
N ALA A 18 4.74 38.96 24.45
CA ALA A 18 4.58 39.56 23.12
C ALA A 18 4.41 38.53 21.99
N THR A 19 4.96 37.31 22.13
CA THR A 19 4.94 36.28 21.07
C THR A 19 3.77 35.30 21.17
N VAL A 20 3.18 35.13 22.36
CA VAL A 20 1.93 34.34 22.52
C VAL A 20 0.75 35.04 21.84
N ASP A 21 0.68 36.37 21.91
CA ASP A 21 -0.36 37.16 21.24
C ASP A 21 -0.19 37.20 19.71
N GLU A 22 1.04 37.03 19.18
CA GLU A 22 1.30 36.91 17.73
C GLU A 22 1.05 35.50 17.17
N CYS A 23 1.19 34.44 17.97
CA CYS A 23 0.89 33.05 17.55
C CYS A 23 -0.62 32.83 17.30
N VAL A 24 -1.50 33.63 17.90
CA VAL A 24 -2.97 33.59 17.69
C VAL A 24 -3.36 33.91 16.23
N HIS A 25 -2.45 34.45 15.40
CA HIS A 25 -2.74 34.86 14.03
C HIS A 25 -1.98 34.08 12.94
N GLN A 26 -1.09 33.14 13.28
CA GLN A 26 -0.29 32.41 12.28
C GLN A 26 -0.17 30.91 12.61
N ASN A 27 -1.09 30.13 12.03
CA ASN A 27 -1.05 28.66 11.84
C ASN A 27 -0.67 27.79 13.06
N GLU A 28 -1.64 27.02 13.55
CA GLU A 28 -1.54 26.12 14.72
C GLU A 28 -0.41 25.08 14.60
N GLU A 29 -0.13 24.59 13.39
CA GLU A 29 0.97 23.65 13.13
C GLU A 29 2.35 24.28 13.34
N PHE A 30 2.51 25.56 12.97
CA PHE A 30 3.77 26.27 13.14
C PHE A 30 4.06 26.56 14.62
N CYS A 31 3.02 26.88 15.40
CA CYS A 31 3.15 27.06 16.84
C CYS A 31 3.44 25.73 17.55
N THR A 32 2.94 24.60 17.04
CA THR A 32 3.26 23.25 17.55
C THR A 32 4.74 22.91 17.34
N LEU A 33 5.24 23.11 16.12
CA LEU A 33 6.66 22.91 15.79
C LEU A 33 7.60 23.77 16.65
N ILE A 34 7.23 25.03 16.93
CA ILE A 34 8.02 25.91 17.81
C ILE A 34 8.02 25.40 19.27
N ASN A 35 6.89 24.88 19.75
CA ASN A 35 6.81 24.33 21.10
C ASN A 35 7.61 23.03 21.25
N ASP A 36 7.60 22.17 20.23
CA ASP A 36 8.39 20.94 20.23
C ASP A 36 9.90 21.22 20.23
N VAL A 37 10.35 22.21 19.43
CA VAL A 37 11.74 22.68 19.44
C VAL A 37 12.11 23.29 20.80
N ARG A 38 11.20 24.04 21.45
CA ARG A 38 11.42 24.62 22.79
C ARG A 38 11.60 23.55 23.86
N ASP A 39 10.72 22.57 23.88
CA ASP A 39 10.71 21.53 24.91
C ASP A 39 11.95 20.63 24.78
N LEU A 40 12.42 20.43 23.54
CA LEU A 40 13.69 19.76 23.23
C LEU A 40 14.92 20.56 23.71
N LEU A 41 14.93 21.89 23.56
CA LEU A 41 16.03 22.73 24.06
C LEU A 41 16.10 22.75 25.59
N GLN A 42 14.95 22.77 26.28
CA GLN A 42 14.89 22.64 27.74
C GLN A 42 15.41 21.28 28.21
N TYR A 43 15.14 20.23 27.44
CA TYR A 43 15.67 18.89 27.68
C TYR A 43 17.20 18.83 27.49
N LEU A 44 17.75 19.53 26.50
CA LEU A 44 19.20 19.62 26.28
C LEU A 44 19.91 20.45 27.36
N GLU A 45 19.31 21.54 27.87
CA GLU A 45 19.83 22.29 29.03
C GLU A 45 19.88 21.44 30.30
N PHE A 46 18.90 20.55 30.50
CA PHE A 46 18.89 19.60 31.62
C PHE A 46 20.08 18.62 31.57
N LEU A 47 20.60 18.31 30.39
CA LEU A 47 21.77 17.44 30.18
C LEU A 47 23.12 18.16 30.34
N ASP A 48 23.16 19.51 30.33
CA ASP A 48 24.38 20.35 30.47
C ASP A 48 25.04 20.27 31.87
N GLY A 49 24.44 19.52 32.80
CA GLY A 49 25.05 19.22 34.11
C GLY A 49 26.31 18.35 34.04
N ASN A 50 26.60 17.68 32.93
CA ASN A 50 27.63 16.63 32.85
C ASN A 50 28.58 16.66 31.63
N ILE A 51 28.66 17.72 30.82
CA ILE A 51 29.41 17.67 29.54
C ILE A 51 30.62 18.62 29.50
N TYR A 52 31.71 18.15 28.87
CA TYR A 52 32.97 18.86 28.59
C TYR A 52 32.77 20.08 27.67
N ALA A 53 33.78 20.98 27.67
CA ALA A 53 33.78 22.30 27.01
C ALA A 53 33.33 22.37 25.53
N ASN A 54 33.37 21.26 24.78
CA ASN A 54 32.94 21.21 23.37
C ASN A 54 31.41 21.06 23.20
N GLY A 55 30.71 20.41 24.14
CA GLY A 55 29.24 20.32 24.11
C GLY A 55 28.59 21.70 24.34
N ARG A 56 29.20 22.52 25.19
CA ARG A 56 28.79 23.90 25.43
C ARG A 56 28.85 24.78 24.19
N ALA A 57 29.82 24.55 23.31
CA ALA A 57 29.94 25.31 22.06
C ALA A 57 28.82 24.95 21.06
N ALA A 58 28.39 23.67 21.03
CA ALA A 58 27.26 23.22 20.21
C ALA A 58 25.91 23.75 20.73
N VAL A 59 25.70 23.77 22.05
CA VAL A 59 24.48 24.35 22.66
C VAL A 59 24.38 25.85 22.40
N ILE A 60 25.49 26.60 22.55
CA ILE A 60 25.52 28.04 22.24
C ILE A 60 25.22 28.30 20.74
N LEU A 61 25.71 27.44 19.85
CA LEU A 61 25.42 27.53 18.41
C LEU A 61 23.95 27.24 18.09
N ALA A 62 23.34 26.27 18.77
CA ALA A 62 21.93 25.94 18.62
C ALA A 62 21.02 27.09 19.11
N ASP A 63 21.36 27.72 20.24
CA ASP A 63 20.61 28.86 20.78
C ASP A 63 20.65 30.09 19.86
N ASP A 64 21.83 30.44 19.34
CA ASP A 64 22.00 31.56 18.41
C ASP A 64 21.24 31.32 17.09
N LEU A 65 21.20 30.06 16.66
CA LEU A 65 20.52 29.63 15.44
C LEU A 65 18.99 29.63 15.58
N VAL A 66 18.46 29.13 16.70
CA VAL A 66 17.02 29.18 17.01
C VAL A 66 16.58 30.64 17.13
N ALA A 67 17.35 31.48 17.80
CA ALA A 67 17.08 32.91 17.88
C ALA A 67 17.17 33.61 16.50
N ALA A 68 17.96 33.10 15.57
CA ALA A 68 18.04 33.60 14.19
C ALA A 68 16.86 33.12 13.32
N VAL A 69 16.43 31.87 13.48
CA VAL A 69 15.26 31.28 12.80
C VAL A 69 13.98 32.00 13.24
N LEU A 70 13.80 32.24 14.54
CA LEU A 70 12.65 32.96 15.10
C LEU A 70 12.59 34.45 14.68
N ARG A 71 13.72 35.03 14.25
CA ARG A 71 13.80 36.43 13.78
C ARG A 71 13.86 36.56 12.26
N ALA A 72 13.92 35.45 11.52
CA ALA A 72 14.05 35.46 10.07
C ALA A 72 12.69 35.63 9.39
N GLU A 73 12.57 36.57 8.45
CA GLU A 73 11.44 36.60 7.53
C GLU A 73 11.39 35.29 6.72
N LYS A 74 10.19 34.80 6.35
CA LYS A 74 9.97 33.51 5.65
C LYS A 74 10.92 33.23 4.47
N ARG A 75 11.37 34.27 3.76
CA ARG A 75 12.33 34.14 2.62
C ARG A 75 13.77 33.84 3.04
N GLN A 76 14.14 34.14 4.28
CA GLN A 76 15.48 33.90 4.85
C GLN A 76 15.52 32.62 5.70
N LEU A 77 14.37 31.97 5.90
CA LEU A 77 14.24 30.79 6.74
C LEU A 77 14.95 29.56 6.15
N ILE A 78 14.87 29.35 4.83
CA ILE A 78 15.49 28.18 4.16
C ILE A 78 17.02 28.24 4.18
N PRO A 79 17.69 29.36 3.83
CA PRO A 79 19.15 29.45 3.99
C PRO A 79 19.60 29.19 5.43
N LYS A 80 18.82 29.67 6.42
CA LYS A 80 19.13 29.48 7.84
C LYS A 80 18.94 28.04 8.32
N LEU A 81 17.88 27.37 7.89
CA LEU A 81 17.66 25.95 8.17
C LEU A 81 18.69 25.06 7.47
N ARG A 82 19.18 25.44 6.27
CA ARG A 82 20.29 24.74 5.61
C ARG A 82 21.61 24.93 6.35
N GLU A 83 21.90 26.15 6.79
CA GLU A 83 23.08 26.46 7.61
C GLU A 83 23.03 25.67 8.94
N ALA A 84 21.85 25.55 9.55
CA ALA A 84 21.60 24.71 10.71
C ALA A 84 21.92 23.23 10.47
N LEU A 85 21.33 22.66 9.42
CA LEU A 85 21.53 21.26 9.06
C LEU A 85 23.01 20.96 8.76
N GLU A 86 23.67 21.86 8.05
CA GLU A 86 25.11 21.72 7.75
C GLU A 86 25.97 21.81 9.02
N ALA A 87 25.65 22.72 9.94
CA ALA A 87 26.34 22.81 11.23
C ALA A 87 26.16 21.53 12.07
N GLU A 88 24.94 20.99 12.12
CA GLU A 88 24.62 19.78 12.89
C GLU A 88 25.29 18.53 12.30
N LEU A 89 25.27 18.38 10.97
CA LEU A 89 25.96 17.29 10.27
C LEU A 89 27.48 17.37 10.49
N ASN A 90 28.05 18.58 10.47
CA ASN A 90 29.47 18.77 10.76
C ASN A 90 29.81 18.46 12.23
N ALA A 91 28.95 18.86 13.18
CA ALA A 91 29.08 18.51 14.58
C ALA A 91 29.03 16.99 14.78
N PHE A 92 28.10 16.29 14.13
CA PHE A 92 28.01 14.83 14.14
C PHE A 92 29.29 14.17 13.62
N VAL A 93 29.82 14.62 12.48
CA VAL A 93 31.06 14.10 11.91
C VAL A 93 32.25 14.33 12.86
N ASN A 94 32.33 15.49 13.50
CA ASN A 94 33.39 15.81 14.47
C ASN A 94 33.29 14.94 15.73
N VAL A 95 32.09 14.82 16.32
CA VAL A 95 31.84 13.95 17.49
C VAL A 95 32.15 12.49 17.15
N ARG A 96 31.74 12.01 15.98
CA ARG A 96 32.07 10.65 15.51
C ARG A 96 33.58 10.46 15.35
N THR A 97 34.29 11.44 14.79
CA THR A 97 35.75 11.38 14.59
C THR A 97 36.49 11.39 15.92
N GLU A 98 36.07 12.23 16.86
CA GLU A 98 36.64 12.33 18.21
C GLU A 98 36.36 11.05 19.02
N CYS A 99 35.12 10.55 18.96
CA CYS A 99 34.71 9.26 19.50
C CYS A 99 35.58 8.11 18.94
N LEU A 100 35.77 8.03 17.62
CA LEU A 100 36.65 7.03 16.99
C LEU A 100 38.13 7.16 17.42
N SER A 101 38.58 8.37 17.77
CA SER A 101 39.96 8.61 18.23
C SER A 101 40.19 8.21 19.69
N VAL A 102 39.18 8.39 20.56
CA VAL A 102 39.24 8.09 22.01
C VAL A 102 38.99 6.60 22.28
N LEU A 103 38.27 5.90 21.40
CA LEU A 103 37.98 4.47 21.49
C LEU A 103 39.17 3.52 21.25
N ARG A 104 40.38 4.05 21.03
CA ARG A 104 41.60 3.23 21.02
C ARG A 104 42.01 2.74 22.42
N ASP A 105 41.49 3.32 23.50
CA ASP A 105 41.77 2.85 24.86
C ASP A 105 40.65 1.96 25.44
N LYS A 106 40.80 0.69 25.06
CA LYS A 106 40.38 -0.60 25.65
C LYS A 106 39.01 -0.86 26.29
N ASN A 107 38.20 0.09 26.75
CA ASN A 107 36.92 -0.27 27.42
C ASN A 107 35.69 0.61 27.12
N GLY A 108 35.79 1.69 26.35
CA GLY A 108 34.66 2.63 26.18
C GLY A 108 33.64 2.19 25.13
N GLN A 109 32.35 2.15 25.44
CA GLN A 109 31.28 2.19 24.43
C GLN A 109 30.90 3.65 24.22
N CYS A 110 30.94 4.10 22.96
CA CYS A 110 30.43 5.40 22.56
C CYS A 110 29.00 5.20 22.03
N SER A 111 28.08 4.89 22.95
CA SER A 111 26.73 4.41 22.62
C SER A 111 25.63 5.45 22.75
N ILE A 112 25.95 6.72 23.06
CA ILE A 112 24.91 7.67 23.52
C ILE A 112 24.56 8.78 22.52
N TYR A 113 25.32 9.01 21.44
CA TYR A 113 25.10 10.22 20.63
C TYR A 113 24.66 9.98 19.18
N SER A 114 24.35 8.75 18.75
CA SER A 114 23.88 8.55 17.36
C SER A 114 22.39 8.84 17.22
N PHE A 115 21.58 8.55 18.24
CA PHE A 115 20.13 8.66 18.15
C PHE A 115 19.66 10.12 18.18
N ASP A 116 20.16 10.91 19.13
CA ASP A 116 19.76 12.33 19.27
C ASP A 116 20.17 13.17 18.05
N PHE A 117 21.35 12.90 17.48
CA PHE A 117 21.80 13.57 16.25
C PHE A 117 20.97 13.16 15.02
N LEU A 118 20.58 11.88 14.91
CA LEU A 118 19.71 11.41 13.84
C LEU A 118 18.32 12.04 13.94
N TYR A 119 17.77 12.15 15.15
CA TYR A 119 16.50 12.82 15.42
C TYR A 119 16.55 14.30 15.05
N MET A 120 17.57 15.04 15.52
CA MET A 120 17.77 16.46 15.17
C MET A 120 17.92 16.68 13.66
N THR A 121 18.67 15.79 12.99
CA THR A 121 18.85 15.84 11.52
C THR A 121 17.53 15.61 10.80
N ALA A 122 16.72 14.65 11.26
CA ALA A 122 15.41 14.35 10.67
C ALA A 122 14.42 15.52 10.82
N GLU A 123 14.35 16.13 12.02
CA GLU A 123 13.48 17.28 12.27
C GLU A 123 13.91 18.52 11.48
N LEU A 124 15.23 18.75 11.31
CA LEU A 124 15.73 19.84 10.46
C LEU A 124 15.41 19.59 8.98
N ILE A 125 15.52 18.36 8.49
CA ILE A 125 15.13 18.00 7.11
C ILE A 125 13.63 18.23 6.91
N ARG A 126 12.80 17.78 7.85
CA ARG A 126 11.34 17.98 7.84
C ARG A 126 10.98 19.47 7.80
N ALA A 127 11.56 20.28 8.68
CA ALA A 127 11.37 21.72 8.70
C ALA A 127 11.82 22.39 7.39
N ILE A 128 12.91 21.91 6.76
CA ILE A 128 13.33 22.41 5.43
C ILE A 128 12.28 22.07 4.38
N ILE A 129 11.74 20.84 4.37
CA ILE A 129 10.73 20.39 3.40
C ILE A 129 9.45 21.21 3.54
N GLU A 130 8.97 21.45 4.77
CA GLU A 130 7.75 22.20 5.05
C GLU A 130 7.88 23.69 4.69
N VAL A 131 9.08 24.27 4.85
CA VAL A 131 9.34 25.69 4.59
C VAL A 131 9.79 25.96 3.15
N HIS A 132 10.35 24.98 2.45
CA HIS A 132 10.72 25.14 1.04
C HIS A 132 9.44 25.45 0.24
N PRO A 133 9.32 26.61 -0.44
CA PRO A 133 8.21 26.82 -1.34
C PRO A 133 8.28 25.72 -2.38
N ARG A 134 7.37 24.75 -2.28
CA ARG A 134 7.22 23.68 -3.26
C ARG A 134 7.22 24.35 -4.63
N PRO A 135 8.05 23.87 -5.57
CA PRO A 135 8.19 24.53 -6.86
C PRO A 135 6.79 24.80 -7.41
N LYS A 136 6.48 26.07 -7.70
CA LYS A 136 5.25 26.44 -8.39
C LYS A 136 5.31 25.82 -9.78
N LYS A 137 4.94 24.55 -9.90
CA LYS A 137 4.88 23.80 -11.14
C LYS A 137 3.41 23.52 -11.43
N LYS A 138 2.93 24.28 -12.42
CA LYS A 138 1.69 24.16 -13.20
C LYS A 138 0.44 23.73 -12.43
N GLU A 139 -0.34 24.74 -12.03
CA GLU A 139 -1.79 24.71 -11.69
C GLU A 139 -2.70 24.09 -12.79
N ALA A 140 -2.18 23.35 -13.77
CA ALA A 140 -2.96 22.88 -14.92
C ALA A 140 -3.57 21.48 -14.73
N ILE A 141 -3.18 20.72 -13.69
CA ILE A 141 -3.76 19.40 -13.38
C ILE A 141 -4.71 19.49 -12.18
N ALA A 142 -4.44 20.38 -11.22
CA ALA A 142 -5.31 20.67 -10.07
C ALA A 142 -6.73 21.15 -10.43
N ASP A 143 -6.95 21.60 -11.67
CA ASP A 143 -8.28 21.98 -12.16
C ASP A 143 -9.14 20.76 -12.58
N ASP A 144 -8.55 19.56 -12.73
CA ASP A 144 -9.24 18.36 -13.23
C ASP A 144 -9.73 17.42 -12.09
N CYS A 145 -9.21 17.58 -10.87
CA CYS A 145 -9.73 16.85 -9.71
C CYS A 145 -11.03 17.50 -9.21
N THR A 146 -12.12 16.74 -9.26
CA THR A 146 -13.45 17.28 -8.97
C THR A 146 -13.79 17.36 -7.48
N HIS A 147 -12.88 16.88 -6.62
CA HIS A 147 -13.10 16.81 -5.18
C HIS A 147 -12.68 18.10 -4.46
N GLU A 148 -13.46 18.55 -3.47
CA GLU A 148 -13.15 19.77 -2.71
C GLU A 148 -11.93 19.62 -1.77
N ASN A 149 -11.45 18.39 -1.54
CA ASN A 149 -10.34 18.10 -0.64
C ASN A 149 -9.02 18.18 -1.42
N LYS A 150 -8.23 19.22 -1.13
CA LYS A 150 -6.96 19.47 -1.81
C LYS A 150 -5.89 18.41 -1.50
N GLU A 151 -5.90 17.86 -0.30
CA GLU A 151 -4.93 16.83 0.11
C GLU A 151 -5.18 15.53 -0.65
N PHE A 152 -6.45 15.12 -0.69
CA PHE A 152 -6.93 14.01 -1.53
C PHE A 152 -6.49 14.15 -3.00
N CYS A 153 -6.74 15.33 -3.59
CA CYS A 153 -6.38 15.58 -4.99
C CYS A 153 -4.87 15.57 -5.19
N TYR A 154 -4.11 16.14 -4.25
CA TYR A 154 -2.65 16.17 -4.29
C TYR A 154 -2.07 14.75 -4.30
N LEU A 155 -2.55 13.86 -3.45
CA LEU A 155 -2.07 12.48 -3.40
C LEU A 155 -2.36 11.72 -4.71
N LEU A 156 -3.55 11.87 -5.30
CA LEU A 156 -3.85 11.25 -6.59
C LEU A 156 -3.02 11.83 -7.75
N GLU A 157 -2.69 13.12 -7.69
CA GLU A 157 -1.76 13.74 -8.64
C GLU A 157 -0.34 13.19 -8.48
N ASP A 158 0.13 13.02 -7.25
CA ASP A 158 1.47 12.46 -6.97
C ASP A 158 1.57 11.04 -7.52
N ILE A 159 0.56 10.19 -7.24
CA ILE A 159 0.45 8.85 -7.82
C ILE A 159 0.49 8.90 -9.36
N HIS A 160 -0.27 9.79 -10.00
CA HIS A 160 -0.29 9.94 -11.45
C HIS A 160 1.06 10.39 -12.01
N GLU A 161 1.74 11.33 -11.34
CA GLU A 161 3.07 11.81 -11.73
C GLU A 161 4.11 10.69 -11.59
N THR A 162 4.11 9.99 -10.46
CA THR A 162 4.97 8.82 -10.19
C THR A 162 4.78 7.74 -11.24
N ASN A 163 3.53 7.37 -11.54
CA ASN A 163 3.23 6.39 -12.58
C ASN A 163 3.74 6.84 -13.95
N ASN A 164 3.54 8.10 -14.33
CA ASN A 164 4.05 8.62 -15.59
C ASN A 164 5.58 8.62 -15.66
N ASP A 165 6.26 8.90 -14.54
CA ASP A 165 7.71 8.85 -14.48
C ASP A 165 8.23 7.42 -14.58
N CYS A 166 7.62 6.46 -13.89
CA CYS A 166 7.86 5.04 -14.09
C CYS A 166 7.63 4.60 -15.54
N LEU A 167 6.54 5.03 -16.17
CA LEU A 167 6.25 4.70 -17.57
C LEU A 167 7.34 5.19 -18.53
N LYS A 168 7.96 6.35 -18.27
CA LYS A 168 9.12 6.85 -19.03
C LYS A 168 10.36 6.02 -18.75
N LEU A 169 10.62 5.64 -17.50
CA LEU A 169 11.73 4.76 -17.13
C LEU A 169 11.63 3.39 -17.79
N MET A 170 10.41 2.93 -18.09
CA MET A 170 10.15 1.67 -18.78
C MET A 170 10.27 1.75 -20.32
N ASP A 171 10.66 2.89 -20.90
CA ASP A 171 10.95 2.99 -22.33
C ASP A 171 12.14 2.09 -22.73
N GLY A 172 11.98 1.29 -23.80
CA GLY A 172 13.02 0.39 -24.29
C GLY A 172 12.87 -1.05 -23.81
N GLU A 173 13.83 -1.58 -23.04
CA GLU A 173 13.90 -3.02 -22.71
C GLU A 173 12.75 -3.52 -21.82
N LEU A 174 12.07 -2.60 -21.15
CA LEU A 174 10.92 -2.82 -20.26
C LEU A 174 9.57 -2.46 -20.90
N GLU A 175 9.52 -2.22 -22.22
CA GLU A 175 8.28 -1.95 -22.97
C GLU A 175 7.47 -3.23 -23.20
N LYS A 176 6.96 -3.80 -22.10
CA LYS A 176 6.30 -5.11 -22.03
C LYS A 176 5.01 -5.01 -21.21
N ASN A 177 4.65 -6.08 -20.50
CA ASN A 177 3.36 -6.20 -19.83
C ASN A 177 3.29 -5.33 -18.58
N GLY A 178 4.39 -5.15 -17.85
CA GLY A 178 4.48 -4.23 -16.72
C GLY A 178 4.14 -2.80 -17.11
N LYS A 179 4.70 -2.31 -18.23
CA LYS A 179 4.41 -0.95 -18.71
C LYS A 179 2.93 -0.78 -19.09
N LYS A 180 2.34 -1.78 -19.74
CA LYS A 180 0.90 -1.76 -20.09
C LYS A 180 0.02 -1.79 -18.84
N ALA A 181 0.32 -2.66 -17.89
CA ALA A 181 -0.41 -2.78 -16.64
C ALA A 181 -0.33 -1.49 -15.82
N LEU A 182 0.85 -0.87 -15.74
CA LEU A 182 1.04 0.41 -15.07
C LEU A 182 0.30 1.56 -15.77
N ALA A 183 0.30 1.60 -17.11
CA ALA A 183 -0.47 2.59 -17.85
C ALA A 183 -1.98 2.42 -17.66
N TYR A 184 -2.45 1.18 -17.48
CA TYR A 184 -3.84 0.90 -17.15
C TYR A 184 -4.17 1.33 -15.71
N ALA A 185 -3.30 1.04 -14.75
CA ALA A 185 -3.46 1.48 -13.36
C ALA A 185 -3.51 3.01 -13.27
N ASP A 186 -2.58 3.71 -13.94
CA ASP A 186 -2.56 5.16 -14.07
C ASP A 186 -3.86 5.75 -14.63
N LYS A 187 -4.38 5.15 -15.70
CA LYS A 187 -5.68 5.55 -16.26
C LYS A 187 -6.82 5.42 -15.24
N LEU A 188 -6.78 4.43 -14.36
CA LEU A 188 -7.77 4.26 -13.30
C LEU A 188 -7.59 5.28 -12.16
N VAL A 189 -6.36 5.68 -11.84
CA VAL A 189 -6.06 6.79 -10.91
C VAL A 189 -6.66 8.10 -11.45
N VAL A 190 -6.42 8.43 -12.73
CA VAL A 190 -7.02 9.61 -13.37
C VAL A 190 -8.55 9.53 -13.40
N ALA A 191 -9.11 8.34 -13.60
CA ALA A 191 -10.57 8.17 -13.53
C ALA A 191 -11.10 8.43 -12.11
N ALA A 192 -10.40 7.98 -11.07
CA ALA A 192 -10.77 8.22 -9.68
C ALA A 192 -10.79 9.72 -9.33
N MET A 193 -9.84 10.53 -9.83
CA MET A 193 -9.83 11.99 -9.64
C MET A 193 -11.09 12.69 -10.15
N LYS A 194 -11.73 12.10 -11.16
CA LYS A 194 -12.91 12.63 -11.87
C LYS A 194 -14.22 11.95 -11.43
N THR A 195 -14.16 11.03 -10.49
CA THR A 195 -15.30 10.24 -10.04
C THR A 195 -16.09 11.00 -8.97
N GLU A 196 -17.42 10.94 -9.02
CA GLU A 196 -18.27 11.55 -8.00
C GLU A 196 -18.07 10.87 -6.62
N GLU A 197 -18.27 11.62 -5.53
CA GLU A 197 -18.02 11.16 -4.15
C GLU A 197 -18.66 9.79 -3.82
N GLN A 198 -19.86 9.53 -4.37
CA GLN A 198 -20.64 8.31 -4.14
C GLN A 198 -19.98 7.05 -4.73
N GLU A 199 -19.21 7.19 -5.82
CA GLU A 199 -18.54 6.09 -6.51
C GLU A 199 -17.04 6.05 -6.22
N LEU A 200 -16.52 7.08 -5.54
CA LEU A 200 -15.10 7.31 -5.33
C LEU A 200 -14.38 6.13 -4.67
N ILE A 201 -14.94 5.57 -3.60
CA ILE A 201 -14.37 4.42 -2.91
C ILE A 201 -14.29 3.19 -3.82
N ALA A 202 -15.25 3.00 -4.73
CA ALA A 202 -15.21 1.89 -5.68
C ALA A 202 -14.12 2.11 -6.74
N ALA A 203 -14.00 3.34 -7.24
CA ALA A 203 -12.95 3.73 -8.19
C ALA A 203 -11.55 3.57 -7.59
N LEU A 204 -11.32 4.05 -6.36
CA LEU A 204 -10.03 3.92 -5.65
C LEU A 204 -9.66 2.46 -5.39
N LYS A 205 -10.63 1.62 -5.00
CA LYS A 205 -10.38 0.17 -4.87
C LYS A 205 -9.97 -0.47 -6.19
N LYS A 206 -10.59 -0.04 -7.30
CA LYS A 206 -10.25 -0.53 -8.63
C LYS A 206 -8.84 -0.10 -9.04
N ALA A 207 -8.49 1.17 -8.80
CA ALA A 207 -7.14 1.70 -9.01
C ALA A 207 -6.10 0.94 -8.18
N LEU A 208 -6.34 0.74 -6.88
CA LEU A 208 -5.45 -0.02 -6.00
C LEU A 208 -5.23 -1.47 -6.46
N LYS A 209 -6.29 -2.17 -6.88
CA LYS A 209 -6.15 -3.52 -7.45
C LYS A 209 -5.30 -3.52 -8.73
N ALA A 210 -5.47 -2.51 -9.58
CA ALA A 210 -4.69 -2.37 -10.80
C ALA A 210 -3.22 -2.06 -10.51
N GLU A 211 -2.92 -1.20 -9.54
CA GLU A 211 -1.54 -0.93 -9.11
C GLU A 211 -0.86 -2.16 -8.54
N LEU A 212 -1.55 -2.94 -7.69
CA LEU A 212 -1.02 -4.21 -7.18
C LEU A 212 -0.69 -5.18 -8.33
N SER A 213 -1.57 -5.26 -9.33
CA SER A 213 -1.31 -6.05 -10.53
C SER A 213 -0.12 -5.50 -11.33
N ALA A 214 -0.04 -4.18 -11.52
CA ALA A 214 1.06 -3.52 -12.21
C ALA A 214 2.40 -3.80 -11.54
N TYR A 215 2.48 -3.68 -10.21
CA TYR A 215 3.68 -4.01 -9.43
C TYR A 215 4.21 -5.42 -9.72
N VAL A 216 3.31 -6.42 -9.70
CA VAL A 216 3.65 -7.80 -10.02
C VAL A 216 4.19 -7.93 -11.45
N GLN A 217 3.55 -7.28 -12.43
CA GLN A 217 3.96 -7.32 -13.83
C GLN A 217 5.30 -6.61 -14.08
N VAL A 218 5.53 -5.46 -13.43
CA VAL A 218 6.81 -4.72 -13.47
C VAL A 218 7.92 -5.59 -12.88
N LYS A 219 7.67 -6.26 -11.75
CA LYS A 219 8.61 -7.21 -11.15
C LYS A 219 8.93 -8.39 -12.05
N ALA A 220 7.93 -8.92 -12.75
CA ALA A 220 8.11 -9.99 -13.72
C ALA A 220 9.01 -9.55 -14.90
N ASP A 221 8.78 -8.35 -15.44
CA ASP A 221 9.56 -7.83 -16.56
C ASP A 221 11.00 -7.50 -16.18
N CYS A 222 11.22 -6.92 -15.01
CA CYS A 222 12.54 -6.70 -14.44
C CYS A 222 13.30 -8.01 -14.19
N SER A 223 12.63 -9.04 -13.67
CA SER A 223 13.25 -10.35 -13.43
C SER A 223 13.75 -11.02 -14.72
N ARG A 224 13.11 -10.73 -15.87
CA ARG A 224 13.53 -11.24 -17.19
C ARG A 224 14.81 -10.60 -17.72
N LEU A 225 15.25 -9.47 -17.16
CA LEU A 225 16.54 -8.87 -17.50
C LEU A 225 17.73 -9.68 -16.96
N GLY A 226 17.50 -10.61 -16.01
CA GLY A 226 18.52 -11.50 -15.48
C GLY A 226 19.68 -10.74 -14.84
N SER A 227 20.91 -10.94 -15.32
CA SER A 227 22.09 -10.22 -14.83
C SER A 227 22.13 -8.74 -15.19
N ASN A 228 21.23 -8.28 -16.08
CA ASN A 228 21.07 -6.87 -16.42
C ASN A 228 20.02 -6.19 -15.52
N TYR A 229 19.61 -6.85 -14.42
CA TYR A 229 18.84 -6.20 -13.37
C TYR A 229 19.57 -4.92 -12.96
N SER A 230 18.91 -3.79 -13.18
CA SER A 230 19.53 -2.47 -13.07
C SER A 230 18.93 -1.70 -11.91
N GLU A 231 19.62 -0.65 -11.49
CA GLU A 231 19.15 0.37 -10.55
C GLU A 231 17.73 0.88 -10.92
N ILE A 232 17.41 0.92 -12.22
CA ILE A 232 16.08 1.27 -12.75
C ILE A 232 14.99 0.34 -12.22
N CYS A 233 15.26 -0.97 -12.07
CA CYS A 233 14.26 -1.90 -11.54
C CYS A 233 14.01 -1.71 -10.05
N GLU A 234 15.04 -1.36 -9.27
CA GLU A 234 14.88 -1.03 -7.86
C GLU A 234 14.07 0.26 -7.69
N GLU A 235 14.38 1.27 -8.51
CA GLU A 235 13.63 2.52 -8.58
C GLU A 235 12.17 2.26 -8.96
N LEU A 236 11.90 1.49 -10.03
CA LEU A 236 10.53 1.14 -10.44
C LEU A 236 9.74 0.41 -9.34
N PHE A 237 10.37 -0.52 -8.61
CA PHE A 237 9.67 -1.24 -7.54
C PHE A 237 9.34 -0.31 -6.39
N PHE A 238 10.27 0.58 -6.04
CA PHE A 238 10.07 1.56 -4.99
C PHE A 238 8.94 2.53 -5.34
N GLU A 239 8.97 3.11 -6.55
CA GLU A 239 7.98 4.10 -6.99
C GLU A 239 6.58 3.51 -7.14
N VAL A 240 6.44 2.31 -7.72
CA VAL A 240 5.12 1.64 -7.80
C VAL A 240 4.62 1.23 -6.41
N ALA A 241 5.52 0.79 -5.51
CA ALA A 241 5.14 0.54 -4.12
C ALA A 241 4.70 1.81 -3.40
N PHE A 242 5.35 2.94 -3.66
CA PHE A 242 4.97 4.24 -3.11
C PHE A 242 3.56 4.64 -3.59
N ALA A 243 3.27 4.53 -4.89
CA ALA A 243 1.94 4.74 -5.46
C ALA A 243 0.86 3.85 -4.78
N ILE A 244 1.18 2.58 -4.49
CA ILE A 244 0.28 1.69 -3.72
C ILE A 244 0.00 2.28 -2.32
N THR A 245 1.02 2.76 -1.62
CA THR A 245 0.84 3.32 -0.26
C THR A 245 -0.01 4.58 -0.27
N GLU A 246 0.20 5.48 -1.22
CA GLU A 246 -0.60 6.70 -1.35
C GLU A 246 -2.04 6.37 -1.72
N LEU A 247 -2.29 5.39 -2.60
CA LEU A 247 -3.66 4.97 -2.91
C LEU A 247 -4.38 4.42 -1.68
N ILE A 248 -3.69 3.71 -0.80
CA ILE A 248 -4.25 3.24 0.46
C ILE A 248 -4.61 4.43 1.35
N GLN A 249 -3.69 5.37 1.53
CA GLN A 249 -3.91 6.57 2.34
C GLN A 249 -5.11 7.39 1.82
N VAL A 250 -5.15 7.67 0.52
CA VAL A 250 -6.27 8.34 -0.13
C VAL A 250 -7.59 7.60 0.11
N THR A 251 -7.58 6.27 0.04
CA THR A 251 -8.78 5.46 0.29
C THR A 251 -9.23 5.53 1.75
N VAL A 252 -8.29 5.62 2.70
CA VAL A 252 -8.56 5.81 4.14
C VAL A 252 -9.17 7.18 4.40
N GLU A 253 -8.63 8.22 3.79
CA GLU A 253 -9.08 9.61 3.99
C GLU A 253 -10.55 9.80 3.61
N VAL A 254 -10.97 9.21 2.48
CA VAL A 254 -12.34 9.34 1.96
C VAL A 254 -13.26 8.19 2.39
N GLN A 255 -12.84 7.32 3.30
CA GLN A 255 -13.67 6.21 3.79
C GLN A 255 -14.78 6.72 4.73
N PRO A 256 -16.08 6.65 4.35
CA PRO A 256 -17.16 7.14 5.21
C PRO A 256 -17.45 6.24 6.42
N ASP A 257 -17.13 4.94 6.34
CA ASP A 257 -17.32 4.00 7.44
C ASP A 257 -16.13 4.06 8.40
N SER A 258 -16.33 4.67 9.57
CA SER A 258 -15.28 4.88 10.58
C SER A 258 -14.61 3.60 11.05
N GLN A 259 -15.32 2.46 11.03
CA GLN A 259 -14.75 1.19 11.44
C GLN A 259 -13.91 0.59 10.31
N LYS A 260 -14.37 0.63 9.06
CA LYS A 260 -13.55 0.22 7.91
C LYS A 260 -12.30 1.10 7.79
N LYS A 261 -12.44 2.39 8.08
CA LYS A 261 -11.32 3.33 8.18
C LYS A 261 -10.30 2.85 9.21
N ALA A 262 -10.72 2.60 10.46
CA ALA A 262 -9.85 2.11 11.53
C ALA A 262 -9.20 0.74 11.21
N ASP A 263 -9.94 -0.17 10.59
CA ASP A 263 -9.43 -1.48 10.17
C ASP A 263 -8.29 -1.32 9.14
N VAL A 264 -8.48 -0.43 8.16
CA VAL A 264 -7.48 -0.16 7.12
C VAL A 264 -6.30 0.63 7.68
N GLU A 265 -6.52 1.61 8.57
CA GLU A 265 -5.45 2.33 9.27
C GLU A 265 -4.58 1.38 10.09
N THR A 266 -5.19 0.38 10.74
CA THR A 266 -4.45 -0.64 11.49
C THR A 266 -3.55 -1.46 10.55
N ILE A 267 -4.07 -1.89 9.40
CA ILE A 267 -3.29 -2.62 8.39
C ILE A 267 -2.18 -1.71 7.83
N PHE A 268 -2.49 -0.45 7.55
CA PHE A 268 -1.55 0.51 6.98
C PHE A 268 -0.40 0.84 7.94
N SER A 269 -0.65 0.87 9.25
CA SER A 269 0.39 1.10 10.27
C SER A 269 1.52 0.05 10.28
N GLU A 270 1.32 -1.11 9.63
CA GLU A 270 2.39 -2.09 9.40
C GLU A 270 3.55 -1.52 8.56
N LEU A 271 3.29 -0.45 7.80
CA LEU A 271 4.28 0.29 7.02
C LEU A 271 5.04 1.36 7.81
N ASP A 272 4.61 1.75 9.01
CA ASP A 272 5.24 2.84 9.78
C ASP A 272 6.74 2.60 9.99
N ARG A 273 7.13 1.34 10.20
CA ARG A 273 8.53 0.92 10.37
C ARG A 273 9.42 1.12 9.13
N PHE A 274 8.81 1.28 7.96
CA PHE A 274 9.50 1.50 6.67
C PHE A 274 9.46 2.97 6.25
N MET A 275 8.48 3.74 6.71
CA MET A 275 8.29 5.16 6.38
C MET A 275 9.23 6.08 7.17
N THR A 276 9.80 5.61 8.29
CA THR A 276 10.74 6.39 9.10
C THR A 276 12.21 6.06 8.77
N GLY A 277 12.86 6.88 7.94
CA GLY A 277 14.30 6.80 7.68
C GLY A 277 14.68 6.65 6.20
N ASN A 278 15.94 6.24 5.94
CA ASN A 278 16.38 5.88 4.59
C ASN A 278 15.54 4.70 4.05
N PRO A 279 15.31 4.59 2.72
CA PRO A 279 14.53 3.51 2.13
C PRO A 279 15.03 2.16 2.65
N VAL A 280 14.19 1.50 3.45
CA VAL A 280 14.52 0.23 4.09
C VAL A 280 14.26 -0.88 3.08
N SER A 281 15.26 -1.73 2.84
CA SER A 281 15.10 -2.90 1.97
C SER A 281 13.86 -3.70 2.35
N GLY A 282 13.01 -3.99 1.36
CA GLY A 282 11.78 -4.76 1.54
C GLY A 282 10.51 -3.93 1.70
N PHE A 283 10.60 -2.59 1.73
CA PHE A 283 9.43 -1.70 1.68
C PHE A 283 8.49 -2.07 0.54
N GLU A 284 9.04 -2.36 -0.65
CA GLU A 284 8.27 -2.67 -1.84
C GLU A 284 7.41 -3.93 -1.70
N ASN A 285 7.93 -4.94 -1.02
CA ASN A 285 7.17 -6.18 -0.78
C ASN A 285 6.14 -6.00 0.34
N GLU A 286 6.45 -5.19 1.35
CA GLU A 286 5.50 -4.88 2.42
C GLU A 286 4.35 -4.03 1.89
N ALA A 287 4.62 -2.98 1.11
CA ALA A 287 3.59 -2.13 0.50
C ALA A 287 2.62 -2.96 -0.34
N TYR A 288 3.13 -3.90 -1.15
CA TYR A 288 2.31 -4.85 -1.89
C TYR A 288 1.47 -5.76 -0.97
N ALA A 289 2.06 -6.31 0.09
CA ALA A 289 1.36 -7.16 1.04
C ALA A 289 0.25 -6.40 1.77
N VAL A 290 0.54 -5.20 2.27
CA VAL A 290 -0.40 -4.29 2.94
C VAL A 290 -1.51 -3.90 1.97
N GLY A 291 -1.22 -3.50 0.74
CA GLY A 291 -2.25 -3.21 -0.27
C GLY A 291 -3.15 -4.42 -0.55
N THR A 292 -2.61 -5.63 -0.58
CA THR A 292 -3.39 -6.87 -0.69
C THR A 292 -4.30 -7.08 0.52
N GLN A 293 -3.80 -6.85 1.74
CA GLN A 293 -4.60 -6.91 2.97
C GLN A 293 -5.71 -5.84 2.99
N VAL A 294 -5.44 -4.62 2.51
CA VAL A 294 -6.42 -3.53 2.44
C VAL A 294 -7.53 -3.85 1.45
N THR A 295 -7.18 -4.31 0.24
CA THR A 295 -8.20 -4.75 -0.74
C THR A 295 -9.06 -5.89 -0.17
N THR A 296 -8.47 -6.77 0.64
CA THR A 296 -9.18 -7.82 1.40
C THR A 296 -10.11 -7.25 2.47
N ALA A 297 -9.63 -6.33 3.31
CA ALA A 297 -10.43 -5.72 4.39
C ALA A 297 -11.66 -5.00 3.83
N PHE A 298 -11.50 -4.33 2.69
CA PHE A 298 -12.60 -3.67 2.00
C PHE A 298 -13.69 -4.61 1.44
N ARG A 299 -13.40 -5.91 1.30
CA ARG A 299 -14.35 -6.92 0.85
C ARG A 299 -15.14 -7.57 2.00
N ARG A 300 -14.55 -7.66 3.21
CA ARG A 300 -15.07 -8.42 4.38
C ARG A 300 -16.46 -8.03 4.94
N ARG A 301 -17.17 -7.01 4.44
CA ARG A 301 -18.40 -6.50 5.10
C ARG A 301 -19.71 -6.45 4.34
N LYS A 302 -19.78 -6.88 3.06
CA LYS A 302 -21.12 -7.08 2.46
C LYS A 302 -21.96 -8.10 3.23
N VAL A 303 -21.34 -8.97 4.01
CA VAL A 303 -21.98 -10.00 4.83
C VAL A 303 -22.63 -9.41 6.11
N SER A 304 -21.97 -8.51 6.85
CA SER A 304 -22.47 -8.05 8.16
C SER A 304 -23.58 -6.98 8.08
N GLU A 305 -23.55 -6.08 7.09
CA GLU A 305 -24.60 -5.07 6.88
C GLU A 305 -25.88 -5.71 6.31
N ALA A 306 -25.73 -6.73 5.46
CA ALA A 306 -26.85 -7.58 5.06
C ALA A 306 -27.47 -8.25 6.30
N GLN A 307 -26.67 -8.79 7.22
CA GLN A 307 -27.15 -9.45 8.43
C GLN A 307 -27.85 -8.48 9.42
N GLN A 308 -27.39 -7.22 9.53
CA GLN A 308 -28.04 -6.19 10.35
C GLN A 308 -29.37 -5.69 9.75
N MET A 309 -29.44 -5.50 8.43
CA MET A 309 -30.69 -5.17 7.73
C MET A 309 -31.67 -6.35 7.70
N PHE A 310 -31.17 -7.58 7.64
CA PHE A 310 -31.98 -8.79 7.77
C PHE A 310 -32.57 -8.94 9.18
N ASN A 311 -31.82 -8.64 10.25
CA ASN A 311 -32.32 -8.76 11.63
C ASN A 311 -33.43 -7.76 11.99
N SER A 312 -33.43 -6.56 11.41
CA SER A 312 -34.49 -5.56 11.65
C SER A 312 -35.77 -5.85 10.84
N ARG A 313 -35.64 -6.49 9.67
CA ARG A 313 -36.79 -6.97 8.86
C ARG A 313 -37.27 -8.37 9.29
N LEU A 314 -36.49 -9.13 10.06
CA LEU A 314 -36.80 -10.48 10.54
C LEU A 314 -38.06 -10.53 11.43
N ILE A 315 -38.34 -9.47 12.19
CA ILE A 315 -39.53 -9.44 13.06
C ILE A 315 -40.84 -9.37 12.25
N PHE A 316 -40.80 -8.87 11.01
CA PHE A 316 -41.98 -8.77 10.13
C PHE A 316 -42.07 -9.90 9.07
N LEU A 317 -40.97 -10.58 8.72
CA LEU A 317 -40.91 -11.59 7.65
C LEU A 317 -41.03 -13.06 8.11
N VAL A 318 -40.88 -13.35 9.41
CA VAL A 318 -41.01 -14.71 9.99
C VAL A 318 -42.39 -15.34 9.74
N THR A 319 -43.39 -14.56 9.31
CA THR A 319 -44.75 -15.04 9.09
C THR A 319 -45.10 -15.39 7.63
N MET A 320 -44.24 -15.15 6.63
CA MET A 320 -44.70 -15.19 5.21
C MET A 320 -43.91 -16.02 4.18
N LEU A 321 -42.64 -16.42 4.37
CA LEU A 321 -41.93 -17.11 3.27
C LEU A 321 -41.02 -18.26 3.72
N THR A 322 -41.67 -19.37 4.06
CA THR A 322 -41.14 -20.73 4.13
C THR A 322 -40.91 -21.37 2.74
N ILE A 323 -40.79 -20.58 1.66
CA ILE A 323 -40.56 -21.07 0.29
C ILE A 323 -39.77 -20.01 -0.50
N SER A 324 -38.44 -19.95 -0.37
CA SER A 324 -37.46 -19.44 -1.36
C SER A 324 -36.06 -19.60 -0.79
N GLU A 325 -35.45 -20.75 -1.06
CA GLU A 325 -34.06 -21.08 -0.78
C GLU A 325 -33.14 -20.25 -1.69
N ALA A 326 -32.60 -19.16 -1.13
CA ALA A 326 -31.37 -18.50 -1.57
C ALA A 326 -30.92 -17.59 -0.42
N VAL A 327 -30.61 -18.20 0.72
CA VAL A 327 -29.78 -17.53 1.73
C VAL A 327 -28.41 -17.41 1.07
N ALA A 328 -27.77 -16.25 1.17
CA ALA A 328 -26.38 -16.12 0.74
C ALA A 328 -25.57 -17.15 1.55
N ASP A 329 -25.08 -18.19 0.89
CA ASP A 329 -24.39 -19.31 1.53
C ASP A 329 -23.07 -18.82 2.14
N GLU A 330 -23.13 -18.26 3.35
CA GLU A 330 -21.95 -18.01 4.17
C GLU A 330 -21.20 -19.34 4.34
N CYS A 331 -19.91 -19.36 4.02
CA CYS A 331 -19.07 -20.54 4.18
C CYS A 331 -19.15 -21.06 5.62
N THR A 332 -19.74 -22.24 5.82
CA THR A 332 -19.96 -22.80 7.16
C THR A 332 -18.76 -23.56 7.73
N HIS A 333 -17.58 -23.44 7.10
CA HIS A 333 -16.40 -24.19 7.50
C HIS A 333 -15.64 -23.45 8.61
N GLU A 334 -15.17 -24.17 9.64
CA GLU A 334 -14.47 -23.60 10.81
C GLU A 334 -13.10 -22.95 10.49
N ASN A 335 -12.66 -22.96 9.23
CA ASN A 335 -11.35 -22.45 8.84
C ASN A 335 -11.55 -21.20 7.99
N ASP A 336 -11.44 -20.03 8.63
CA ASP A 336 -11.61 -18.72 7.98
C ASP A 336 -10.71 -18.55 6.76
N GLY A 337 -9.47 -19.08 6.84
CA GLY A 337 -8.52 -19.04 5.74
C GLY A 337 -8.89 -19.96 4.58
N PHE A 338 -9.72 -20.98 4.78
CA PHE A 338 -10.30 -21.77 3.69
C PHE A 338 -11.48 -21.03 3.07
N CYS A 339 -12.40 -20.52 3.90
CA CYS A 339 -13.58 -19.80 3.45
C CYS A 339 -13.21 -18.57 2.63
N TYR A 340 -12.19 -17.83 3.06
CA TYR A 340 -11.63 -16.70 2.33
C TYR A 340 -11.26 -17.04 0.88
N LEU A 341 -10.54 -18.15 0.66
CA LEU A 341 -10.10 -18.55 -0.68
C LEU A 341 -11.29 -18.94 -1.57
N ILE A 342 -12.33 -19.57 -0.99
CA ILE A 342 -13.54 -19.95 -1.75
C ILE A 342 -14.38 -18.73 -2.11
N ASP A 343 -14.50 -17.77 -1.19
CA ASP A 343 -15.20 -16.51 -1.44
C ASP A 343 -14.48 -15.67 -2.50
N ASP A 344 -13.14 -15.59 -2.44
CA ASP A 344 -12.32 -14.88 -3.43
C ASP A 344 -12.42 -15.52 -4.82
N ALA A 345 -12.36 -16.86 -4.87
CA ALA A 345 -12.59 -17.63 -6.09
C ALA A 345 -13.99 -17.35 -6.69
N LEU A 346 -15.02 -17.28 -5.84
CA LEU A 346 -16.40 -17.03 -6.27
C LEU A 346 -16.60 -15.59 -6.76
N GLU A 347 -16.08 -14.59 -6.05
CA GLU A 347 -16.15 -13.18 -6.46
C GLU A 347 -15.43 -12.96 -7.79
N THR A 348 -14.23 -13.52 -7.93
CA THR A 348 -13.42 -13.41 -9.14
C THR A 348 -14.14 -14.04 -10.33
N ASN A 349 -14.75 -15.22 -10.18
CA ASN A 349 -15.57 -15.83 -11.23
C ASN A 349 -16.78 -14.98 -11.64
N LYS A 350 -17.46 -14.34 -10.68
CA LYS A 350 -18.56 -13.41 -10.97
C LYS A 350 -18.09 -12.20 -11.77
N ASN A 351 -16.96 -11.60 -11.40
CA ASN A 351 -16.36 -10.50 -12.15
C ASN A 351 -16.01 -10.94 -13.58
N CYS A 352 -15.43 -12.12 -13.75
CA CYS A 352 -15.17 -12.68 -15.08
C CYS A 352 -16.46 -12.87 -15.89
N LEU A 353 -17.54 -13.38 -15.28
CA LEU A 353 -18.83 -13.54 -15.95
C LEU A 353 -19.45 -12.21 -16.39
N GLU A 354 -19.30 -11.16 -15.58
CA GLU A 354 -19.70 -9.78 -15.92
C GLU A 354 -18.85 -9.21 -17.06
N LEU A 355 -17.56 -9.56 -17.11
CA LEU A 355 -16.72 -9.19 -18.25
C LEU A 355 -17.12 -9.95 -19.52
N MET A 356 -17.62 -11.18 -19.44
CA MET A 356 -17.99 -11.98 -20.62
C MET A 356 -19.33 -11.59 -21.25
N GLU A 357 -19.48 -10.34 -21.67
CA GLU A 357 -20.62 -9.82 -22.45
C GLU A 357 -20.36 -9.83 -23.97
N GLU A 358 -21.45 -9.71 -24.74
CA GLU A 358 -21.45 -9.57 -26.20
C GLU A 358 -20.74 -10.72 -26.94
N ASP A 359 -19.61 -10.43 -27.57
CA ASP A 359 -18.83 -11.35 -28.40
C ASP A 359 -18.25 -12.55 -27.63
N LEU A 360 -18.30 -12.52 -26.30
CA LEU A 360 -17.84 -13.59 -25.40
C LEU A 360 -18.97 -14.46 -24.81
N GLU A 361 -20.22 -14.32 -25.27
CA GLU A 361 -21.36 -15.16 -24.83
C GLU A 361 -21.34 -16.63 -25.33
N GLY A 362 -20.15 -17.18 -25.54
CA GLY A 362 -19.94 -18.49 -26.14
C GLY A 362 -19.89 -19.67 -25.15
N ASP A 363 -19.09 -20.67 -25.53
CA ASP A 363 -18.84 -21.87 -24.73
C ASP A 363 -18.07 -21.54 -23.44
N GLY A 364 -17.20 -20.55 -23.49
CA GLY A 364 -16.42 -20.04 -22.37
C GLY A 364 -17.29 -19.53 -21.23
N LYS A 365 -18.24 -18.62 -21.51
CA LYS A 365 -19.15 -18.06 -20.49
C LYS A 365 -19.98 -19.16 -19.83
N ARG A 366 -20.47 -20.12 -20.63
CA ARG A 366 -21.24 -21.27 -20.11
C ARG A 366 -20.40 -22.19 -19.23
N ALA A 367 -19.14 -22.44 -19.62
CA ALA A 367 -18.22 -23.24 -18.82
C ALA A 367 -17.84 -22.53 -17.52
N LEU A 368 -17.60 -21.22 -17.56
CA LEU A 368 -17.30 -20.41 -16.38
C LEU A 368 -18.50 -20.34 -15.43
N ALA A 369 -19.72 -20.18 -15.94
CA ALA A 369 -20.93 -20.22 -15.12
C ALA A 369 -21.18 -21.59 -14.46
N LEU A 370 -20.72 -22.67 -15.10
CA LEU A 370 -20.72 -24.00 -14.49
C LEU A 370 -19.65 -24.08 -13.38
N ALA A 371 -18.47 -23.51 -13.60
CA ALA A 371 -17.40 -23.47 -12.60
C ALA A 371 -17.84 -22.69 -11.35
N ASP A 372 -18.41 -21.50 -11.52
CA ASP A 372 -19.04 -20.70 -10.45
C ASP A 372 -20.02 -21.52 -9.61
N LYS A 373 -20.96 -22.24 -10.27
CA LYS A 373 -21.89 -23.15 -9.57
C LYS A 373 -21.18 -24.26 -8.78
N MET A 374 -20.06 -24.78 -9.28
CA MET A 374 -19.30 -25.80 -8.56
C MET A 374 -18.56 -25.20 -7.36
N ILE A 375 -18.10 -23.96 -7.43
CA ILE A 375 -17.51 -23.23 -6.28
C ILE A 375 -18.58 -23.00 -5.22
N VAL A 376 -19.81 -22.61 -5.58
CA VAL A 376 -20.94 -22.53 -4.63
C VAL A 376 -21.22 -23.88 -3.97
N ALA A 377 -21.08 -24.99 -4.70
CA ALA A 377 -21.22 -26.32 -4.12
C ALA A 377 -20.11 -26.66 -3.11
N VAL A 378 -18.95 -26.01 -3.17
CA VAL A 378 -17.87 -26.15 -2.17
C VAL A 378 -18.27 -25.48 -0.85
N LEU A 379 -18.90 -24.31 -0.88
CA LEU A 379 -19.37 -23.60 0.33
C LEU A 379 -20.33 -24.45 1.17
N ASN A 380 -21.16 -25.25 0.48
CA ASN A 380 -22.16 -26.12 1.10
C ASN A 380 -21.64 -27.52 1.45
N ALA A 381 -20.39 -27.86 1.09
CA ALA A 381 -19.85 -29.18 1.31
C ALA A 381 -19.18 -29.32 2.68
N THR A 382 -19.38 -30.45 3.35
CA THR A 382 -18.78 -30.74 4.66
C THR A 382 -18.15 -32.14 4.70
N GLY A 383 -17.24 -32.33 5.66
CA GLY A 383 -16.59 -33.62 5.91
C GLY A 383 -15.93 -34.23 4.67
N GLU A 384 -16.20 -35.51 4.40
CA GLU A 384 -15.61 -36.24 3.28
C GLU A 384 -16.05 -35.73 1.89
N HIS A 385 -17.18 -35.02 1.82
CA HIS A 385 -17.68 -34.46 0.56
C HIS A 385 -16.93 -33.21 0.12
N LEU A 386 -16.26 -32.52 1.04
CA LEU A 386 -15.55 -31.27 0.76
C LEU A 386 -14.46 -31.43 -0.31
N ILE A 387 -13.60 -32.44 -0.19
CA ILE A 387 -12.55 -32.71 -1.18
C ILE A 387 -13.14 -33.11 -2.54
N THR A 388 -14.28 -33.80 -2.53
CA THR A 388 -14.99 -34.15 -3.76
C THR A 388 -15.57 -32.91 -4.45
N ALA A 389 -16.11 -31.95 -3.68
CA ALA A 389 -16.61 -30.68 -4.20
C ALA A 389 -15.47 -29.83 -4.77
N LEU A 390 -14.36 -29.68 -4.02
CA LEU A 390 -13.16 -28.97 -4.47
C LEU A 390 -12.59 -29.55 -5.77
N LYS A 391 -12.54 -30.89 -5.87
CA LYS A 391 -12.09 -31.57 -7.09
C LYS A 391 -12.96 -31.21 -8.30
N LYS A 392 -14.29 -31.17 -8.12
CA LYS A 392 -15.24 -30.81 -9.17
C LYS A 392 -15.14 -29.34 -9.55
N ALA A 393 -14.99 -28.45 -8.56
CA ALA A 393 -14.80 -27.01 -8.79
C ALA A 393 -13.51 -26.76 -9.59
N LEU A 394 -12.38 -27.31 -9.15
CA LEU A 394 -11.11 -27.17 -9.88
C LEU A 394 -11.19 -27.77 -11.29
N GLN A 395 -11.83 -28.93 -11.46
CA GLN A 395 -12.02 -29.52 -12.79
C GLN A 395 -12.87 -28.63 -13.71
N ALA A 396 -13.94 -28.02 -13.18
CA ALA A 396 -14.79 -27.10 -13.93
C ALA A 396 -14.04 -25.82 -14.30
N GLU A 397 -13.27 -25.25 -13.38
CA GLU A 397 -12.46 -24.04 -13.60
C GLU A 397 -11.41 -24.25 -14.70
N LEU A 398 -10.65 -25.35 -14.63
CA LEU A 398 -9.68 -25.70 -15.66
C LEU A 398 -10.32 -25.96 -17.02
N SER A 399 -11.56 -26.47 -17.04
CA SER A 399 -12.34 -26.60 -18.27
C SER A 399 -12.79 -25.23 -18.78
N ALA A 400 -13.22 -24.33 -17.91
CA ALA A 400 -13.61 -22.97 -18.26
C ALA A 400 -12.44 -22.22 -18.90
N PHE A 401 -11.24 -22.30 -18.32
CA PHE A 401 -10.01 -21.73 -18.89
C PHE A 401 -9.80 -22.12 -20.36
N VAL A 402 -9.93 -23.40 -20.69
CA VAL A 402 -9.75 -23.90 -22.08
C VAL A 402 -10.84 -23.37 -23.02
N GLN A 403 -12.09 -23.31 -22.56
CA GLN A 403 -13.21 -22.83 -23.40
C GLN A 403 -13.16 -21.31 -23.61
N VAL A 404 -12.86 -20.53 -22.57
CA VAL A 404 -12.67 -19.08 -22.65
C VAL A 404 -11.52 -18.75 -23.59
N LYS A 405 -10.41 -19.49 -23.50
CA LYS A 405 -9.30 -19.36 -24.45
C LYS A 405 -9.71 -19.66 -25.89
N ALA A 406 -10.51 -20.71 -26.10
CA ALA A 406 -11.02 -21.04 -27.44
C ALA A 406 -11.93 -19.96 -28.01
N ASP A 407 -12.80 -19.34 -27.20
CA ASP A 407 -13.67 -18.26 -27.64
C ASP A 407 -12.88 -16.98 -27.94
N CYS A 408 -11.96 -16.60 -27.06
CA CYS A 408 -11.03 -15.49 -27.30
C CYS A 408 -10.22 -15.66 -28.61
N PHE A 409 -9.76 -16.88 -28.92
CA PHE A 409 -9.09 -17.15 -30.20
C PHE A 409 -9.99 -17.01 -31.43
N LYS A 410 -11.32 -17.18 -31.31
CA LYS A 410 -12.25 -16.96 -32.43
C LYS A 410 -12.38 -15.47 -32.72
N LEU A 411 -12.32 -14.62 -31.68
CA LEU A 411 -12.41 -13.16 -31.81
C LEU A 411 -11.18 -12.56 -32.48
N ASP A 412 -9.99 -13.08 -32.19
CA ASP A 412 -8.72 -12.58 -32.71
C ASP A 412 -8.60 -12.70 -34.25
N ARG A 413 -9.33 -13.64 -34.87
CA ARG A 413 -9.29 -13.87 -36.33
C ARG A 413 -9.93 -12.77 -37.17
N GLY A 414 -10.63 -11.82 -36.55
CA GLY A 414 -11.37 -10.77 -37.26
C GLY A 414 -10.60 -9.48 -37.49
N ASP A 415 -9.69 -9.09 -36.59
CA ASP A 415 -9.26 -7.68 -36.54
C ASP A 415 -7.87 -7.40 -35.89
N ASN A 416 -7.04 -8.41 -35.64
CA ASN A 416 -5.70 -8.25 -35.02
C ASN A 416 -5.71 -7.52 -33.65
N ARG A 417 -6.89 -7.43 -33.02
CA ARG A 417 -7.05 -6.92 -31.67
C ARG A 417 -7.08 -8.13 -30.75
N TYR A 418 -5.89 -8.66 -30.48
CA TYR A 418 -5.69 -9.45 -29.28
C TYR A 418 -6.19 -8.60 -28.09
N ASN A 419 -7.34 -9.00 -27.56
CA ASN A 419 -8.15 -8.15 -26.70
C ASN A 419 -7.57 -8.20 -25.29
N GLU A 420 -7.14 -7.07 -24.73
CA GLU A 420 -6.73 -6.89 -23.33
C GLU A 420 -7.71 -7.60 -22.37
N LYS A 421 -9.01 -7.54 -22.69
CA LYS A 421 -10.08 -8.26 -21.99
C LYS A 421 -9.88 -9.77 -21.90
N CYS A 422 -9.31 -10.40 -22.93
CA CYS A 422 -8.99 -11.82 -22.91
C CYS A 422 -7.76 -12.14 -22.05
N GLU A 423 -6.76 -11.25 -22.01
CA GLU A 423 -5.64 -11.40 -21.07
C GLU A 423 -6.14 -11.33 -19.62
N ASP A 424 -6.97 -10.34 -19.32
CA ASP A 424 -7.60 -10.20 -18.00
C ASP A 424 -8.40 -11.46 -17.63
N LEU A 425 -9.27 -11.94 -18.53
CA LEU A 425 -10.05 -13.15 -18.29
C LEU A 425 -9.16 -14.38 -18.06
N PHE A 426 -8.07 -14.54 -18.80
CA PHE A 426 -7.18 -15.68 -18.59
C PHE A 426 -6.46 -15.58 -17.26
N PHE A 427 -5.99 -14.39 -16.88
CA PHE A 427 -5.33 -14.15 -15.61
C PHE A 427 -6.26 -14.47 -14.44
N GLU A 428 -7.46 -13.90 -14.44
CA GLU A 428 -8.43 -14.07 -13.35
C GLU A 428 -8.89 -15.53 -13.21
N ILE A 429 -9.16 -16.23 -14.32
CA ILE A 429 -9.48 -17.67 -14.29
C ILE A 429 -8.29 -18.50 -13.76
N GLY A 430 -7.06 -18.13 -14.15
CA GLY A 430 -5.84 -18.74 -13.62
C GLY A 430 -5.70 -18.53 -12.12
N TYR A 431 -6.02 -17.34 -11.63
CA TYR A 431 -6.03 -16.98 -10.22
C TYR A 431 -7.07 -17.80 -9.44
N VAL A 432 -8.30 -17.93 -9.94
CA VAL A 432 -9.34 -18.79 -9.32
C VAL A 432 -8.88 -20.24 -9.21
N ALA A 433 -8.17 -20.78 -10.22
CA ALA A 433 -7.61 -22.12 -10.13
C ALA A 433 -6.59 -22.25 -8.99
N VAL A 434 -5.78 -21.22 -8.73
CA VAL A 434 -4.83 -21.18 -7.60
C VAL A 434 -5.52 -21.13 -6.26
N GLU A 435 -6.55 -20.28 -6.11
CA GLU A 435 -7.36 -20.20 -4.90
C GLU A 435 -7.97 -21.57 -4.54
N LEU A 436 -8.52 -22.29 -5.53
CA LEU A 436 -9.06 -23.64 -5.32
C LEU A 436 -7.99 -24.68 -4.93
N ILE A 437 -6.77 -24.54 -5.45
CA ILE A 437 -5.63 -25.38 -5.06
C ILE A 437 -5.20 -25.10 -3.61
N GLN A 438 -5.04 -23.83 -3.25
CA GLN A 438 -4.68 -23.44 -1.89
C GLN A 438 -5.76 -23.87 -0.88
N ALA A 439 -7.04 -23.73 -1.25
CA ALA A 439 -8.16 -24.22 -0.46
C ALA A 439 -8.04 -25.73 -0.25
N THR A 440 -7.74 -26.48 -1.31
CA THR A 440 -7.47 -27.92 -1.23
C THR A 440 -6.32 -28.24 -0.27
N ILE A 441 -5.18 -27.55 -0.34
CA ILE A 441 -4.03 -27.75 0.57
C ILE A 441 -4.44 -27.53 2.03
N LYS A 442 -5.25 -26.50 2.31
CA LYS A 442 -5.68 -26.19 3.68
C LYS A 442 -6.53 -27.29 4.30
N VAL A 443 -7.42 -27.92 3.53
CA VAL A 443 -8.41 -28.88 4.07
C VAL A 443 -8.15 -30.35 3.72
N HIS A 444 -7.08 -30.68 2.98
CA HIS A 444 -6.82 -32.06 2.57
C HIS A 444 -6.57 -32.99 3.79
N PRO A 445 -7.39 -34.05 4.01
CA PRO A 445 -7.31 -34.87 5.22
C PRO A 445 -6.12 -35.84 5.21
N ASP A 446 -5.69 -36.31 4.03
CA ASP A 446 -4.50 -37.15 3.88
C ASP A 446 -3.24 -36.28 3.77
N SER A 447 -2.38 -36.33 4.79
CA SER A 447 -1.15 -35.54 4.87
C SER A 447 -0.13 -35.86 3.78
N ARG A 448 -0.07 -37.11 3.30
CA ARG A 448 0.85 -37.50 2.22
C ARG A 448 0.39 -36.97 0.88
N LYS A 449 -0.93 -36.95 0.63
CA LYS A 449 -1.48 -36.30 -0.55
C LYS A 449 -1.28 -34.78 -0.47
N LYS A 450 -1.53 -34.18 0.69
CA LYS A 450 -1.29 -32.75 0.94
C LYS A 450 0.14 -32.32 0.61
N GLU A 451 1.14 -33.00 1.17
CA GLU A 451 2.56 -32.70 0.92
C GLU A 451 2.93 -32.80 -0.58
N LYS A 452 2.35 -33.77 -1.30
CA LYS A 452 2.55 -33.89 -2.75
C LYS A 452 1.91 -32.73 -3.51
N ILE A 453 0.72 -32.29 -3.09
CA ILE A 453 0.03 -31.14 -3.68
C ILE A 453 0.85 -29.87 -3.42
N GLU A 454 1.30 -29.64 -2.19
CA GLU A 454 2.16 -28.50 -1.82
C GLU A 454 3.44 -28.47 -2.65
N LYS A 455 4.11 -29.63 -2.84
CA LYS A 455 5.32 -29.73 -3.65
C LYS A 455 5.10 -29.44 -5.14
N ILE A 456 3.93 -29.79 -5.68
CA ILE A 456 3.59 -29.44 -7.07
C ILE A 456 3.22 -27.96 -7.14
N PHE A 457 2.47 -27.46 -6.16
CA PHE A 457 2.08 -26.06 -6.09
C PHE A 457 3.30 -25.14 -5.95
N SER A 458 4.33 -25.54 -5.20
CA SER A 458 5.59 -24.78 -5.09
C SER A 458 6.41 -24.72 -6.38
N GLN A 459 6.01 -25.46 -7.42
CA GLN A 459 6.61 -25.33 -8.75
C GLN A 459 5.99 -24.19 -9.54
N LEU A 460 4.79 -23.75 -9.15
CA LEU A 460 4.13 -22.59 -9.73
C LEU A 460 5.04 -21.39 -9.46
N GLY A 461 5.57 -20.81 -10.53
CA GLY A 461 6.37 -19.59 -10.44
C GLY A 461 5.55 -18.41 -9.88
N ASP A 462 6.24 -17.30 -9.64
CA ASP A 462 5.58 -16.02 -9.35
C ASP A 462 4.57 -15.68 -10.46
N THR A 463 3.60 -14.81 -10.16
CA THR A 463 2.51 -14.36 -11.04
C THR A 463 3.03 -13.56 -12.25
N VAL A 464 3.73 -14.22 -13.17
CA VAL A 464 4.29 -13.65 -14.41
C VAL A 464 3.38 -13.91 -15.61
N PRO A 465 3.49 -13.18 -16.73
CA PRO A 465 2.73 -13.50 -17.94
C PRO A 465 2.91 -14.95 -18.38
N GLY A 466 1.81 -15.66 -18.59
CA GLY A 466 1.80 -17.11 -18.83
C GLY A 466 1.51 -17.93 -17.58
N PHE A 467 1.50 -17.32 -16.39
CA PHE A 467 1.12 -17.91 -15.11
C PHE A 467 -0.20 -18.67 -15.21
N GLU A 468 -1.18 -18.16 -15.93
CA GLU A 468 -2.48 -18.79 -16.08
C GLU A 468 -2.41 -20.15 -16.79
N ASN A 469 -1.49 -20.32 -17.74
CA ASN A 469 -1.23 -21.62 -18.38
C ASN A 469 -0.51 -22.57 -17.42
N GLU A 470 0.38 -22.03 -16.57
CA GLU A 470 1.10 -22.79 -15.56
C GLU A 470 0.17 -23.25 -14.43
N ALA A 471 -0.67 -22.35 -13.91
CA ALA A 471 -1.74 -22.61 -12.95
C ALA A 471 -2.66 -23.71 -13.50
N HIS A 472 -3.04 -23.62 -14.78
CA HIS A 472 -3.83 -24.68 -15.41
C HIS A 472 -3.08 -26.02 -15.52
N SER A 473 -1.78 -26.02 -15.81
CA SER A 473 -0.93 -27.23 -15.84
C SER A 473 -0.78 -27.86 -14.45
N VAL A 474 -0.48 -27.05 -13.44
CA VAL A 474 -0.36 -27.44 -12.02
C VAL A 474 -1.69 -27.99 -11.52
N GLY A 475 -2.81 -27.32 -11.81
CA GLY A 475 -4.16 -27.80 -11.48
C GLY A 475 -4.44 -29.19 -12.06
N LYS A 476 -4.05 -29.46 -13.32
CA LYS A 476 -4.18 -30.80 -13.92
C LYS A 476 -3.35 -31.87 -13.21
N GLN A 477 -2.18 -31.52 -12.69
CA GLN A 477 -1.36 -32.46 -11.92
C GLN A 477 -1.98 -32.75 -10.55
N ILE A 478 -2.50 -31.72 -9.88
CA ILE A 478 -3.15 -31.83 -8.58
C ILE A 478 -4.44 -32.66 -8.65
N LEU A 479 -5.25 -32.49 -9.70
CA LEU A 479 -6.45 -33.31 -9.93
C LEU A 479 -6.18 -34.82 -10.04
N LYS A 480 -4.95 -35.23 -10.39
CA LYS A 480 -4.55 -36.65 -10.42
C LYS A 480 -4.23 -37.21 -9.02
N ILE A 481 -3.95 -36.34 -8.05
CA ILE A 481 -3.64 -36.71 -6.67
C ILE A 481 -4.91 -36.76 -5.81
N MET A 482 -5.80 -35.77 -6.00
CA MET A 482 -7.12 -35.72 -5.37
C MET A 482 -7.91 -36.98 -5.72
#